data_AF-A0A355V360-F1
#
_entry.id   AF-A0A355V360-F1
#
_cell.length_a   1.000
_cell.length_b   1.000
_cell.length_c   1.000
_cell.angle_alpha   90.00
_cell.angle_beta   90.00
_cell.angle_gamma   90.00
#
_symmetry.space_group_name_H-M   'P 1'
#
loop_
_entity.id
_entity.type
_entity.pdbx_description
1 polymer ?
#
loop_
_entity_poly.entity_id
_entity_poly.type
_entity_poly.pdbx_seq_one_letter_code
_entity_poly.pdbx_strand_id
1 'polypeptide(L)'
;MAERKLFSTNEKLVSTTDLNSYIRYANPEFIKISGYSEKELIGSPHNIVRHPDMPKEAFKSLWGTVQRGKPWMGMVKNACKNGDYYWVDAYVTPVFENGKVTGYQSVRSVPDEKHVKAASSLYARLRSGASVSLNAPIGWRQSILAAQVLSLLVVIAALTVPALSGALGWTLAALGAVGGVAAGAVLLAQMNPLIEAAEKIASDRLSRAVYTGHKNELGTVELAMKKLSSEVTTILKRVDESAASLDRLADQASKAVAATDQAIGQQQAEIDSVSSAVTEMSSAIHEVASNTANTSTAAEQADQSVGDGRHSIDESLSATTQLAANIDDITRMIQELGNDSNAIGSVIEVINGIAEQTNLLALNAA
;
A
#
# COMPACT_ATOMS: atom_id res chain seq x y z
N MET A 1 17.97 24.92 -37.49
CA MET A 1 19.18 24.56 -36.72
C MET A 1 18.71 24.04 -35.37
N ALA A 2 19.35 23.02 -34.80
CA ALA A 2 19.00 22.53 -33.47
C ALA A 2 19.33 23.60 -32.42
N GLU A 3 18.38 23.96 -31.57
CA GLU A 3 18.58 24.96 -30.52
C GLU A 3 18.89 24.32 -29.17
N ARG A 4 19.65 25.01 -28.32
CA ARG A 4 19.91 24.56 -26.95
C ARG A 4 18.75 24.97 -26.05
N LYS A 5 18.03 23.99 -25.51
CA LYS A 5 17.06 24.21 -24.43
C LYS A 5 17.77 24.39 -23.08
N LEU A 6 17.25 25.32 -22.29
CA LEU A 6 17.68 25.60 -20.92
C LEU A 6 16.53 25.28 -19.95
N PHE A 7 16.90 24.99 -18.70
CA PHE A 7 15.97 24.75 -17.61
C PHE A 7 16.48 25.44 -16.34
N SER A 8 15.62 25.62 -15.35
CA SER A 8 15.92 26.38 -14.14
C SER A 8 16.90 25.64 -13.24
N THR A 9 17.73 26.36 -12.49
CA THR A 9 18.65 25.78 -11.49
C THR A 9 17.92 25.01 -10.39
N ASN A 10 16.67 25.38 -10.13
CA ASN A 10 15.78 24.74 -9.16
C ASN A 10 15.11 23.48 -9.72
N GLU A 11 15.04 23.33 -11.04
CA GLU A 11 14.50 22.14 -11.69
C GLU A 11 15.59 21.06 -11.73
N LYS A 12 15.22 19.84 -11.31
CA LYS A 12 16.05 18.64 -11.47
C LYS A 12 15.37 17.72 -12.46
N LEU A 13 16.15 17.13 -13.36
CA LEU A 13 15.60 16.13 -14.28
C LEU A 13 15.93 14.75 -13.72
N VAL A 14 14.90 13.98 -13.37
CA VAL A 14 15.01 12.68 -12.71
C VAL A 14 14.45 11.61 -13.61
N SER A 15 15.21 10.53 -13.79
CA SER A 15 14.72 9.33 -14.43
C SER A 15 15.29 8.08 -13.73
N THR A 16 14.49 7.04 -13.60
CA THR A 16 14.96 5.72 -13.19
C THR A 16 14.84 4.73 -14.34
N THR A 17 15.69 3.71 -14.31
CA THR A 17 15.77 2.66 -15.31
C THR A 17 15.91 1.31 -14.63
N ASP A 18 15.56 0.23 -15.32
CA ASP A 18 15.98 -1.12 -14.91
C ASP A 18 17.43 -1.43 -15.30
N LEU A 19 17.90 -2.64 -14.99
CA LEU A 19 19.26 -3.10 -15.31
C LEU A 19 19.59 -3.08 -16.81
N ASN A 20 18.57 -3.18 -17.67
CA ASN A 20 18.71 -3.14 -19.13
C ASN A 20 18.54 -1.72 -19.68
N SER A 21 18.52 -0.70 -18.80
CA SER A 21 18.38 0.72 -19.14
C SER A 21 17.03 1.12 -19.73
N TYR A 22 15.98 0.32 -19.52
CA TYR A 22 14.61 0.74 -19.87
C TYR A 22 14.05 1.65 -18.80
N ILE A 23 13.52 2.80 -19.21
CA ILE A 23 13.01 3.82 -18.29
C ILE A 23 11.79 3.28 -17.54
N ARG A 24 11.82 3.40 -16.21
CA ARG A 24 10.72 3.02 -15.32
C ARG A 24 9.98 4.23 -14.76
N TYR A 25 10.66 5.35 -14.67
CA TYR A 25 10.10 6.60 -14.20
C TYR A 25 10.82 7.79 -14.84
N ALA A 26 10.07 8.85 -15.09
CA ALA A 26 10.55 10.14 -15.55
C ALA A 26 9.73 11.23 -14.86
N ASN A 27 10.37 12.20 -14.23
CA ASN A 27 9.64 13.30 -13.61
C ASN A 27 9.11 14.30 -14.65
N PRO A 28 8.10 15.13 -14.31
CA PRO A 28 7.48 16.08 -15.23
C PRO A 28 8.48 17.02 -15.92
N GLU A 29 9.52 17.47 -15.22
CA GLU A 29 10.55 18.35 -15.76
C GLU A 29 11.36 17.65 -16.88
N PHE A 30 11.69 16.36 -16.72
CA PHE A 30 12.38 15.58 -17.75
C PHE A 30 11.49 15.35 -18.98
N ILE A 31 10.21 15.06 -18.77
CA ILE A 31 9.21 14.91 -19.85
C ILE A 31 9.13 16.22 -20.65
N LYS A 32 8.96 17.35 -19.96
CA LYS A 32 8.83 18.69 -20.54
C LYS A 32 10.03 19.08 -21.41
N ILE A 33 11.26 18.96 -20.90
CA ILE A 33 12.45 19.40 -21.65
C ILE A 33 12.78 18.46 -22.82
N SER A 34 12.59 17.15 -22.65
CA SER A 34 12.88 16.17 -23.70
C SER A 34 11.86 16.23 -24.85
N GLY A 35 10.62 16.65 -24.57
CA GLY A 35 9.54 16.74 -25.55
C GLY A 35 8.91 15.39 -25.91
N TYR A 36 9.30 14.32 -25.22
CA TYR A 36 8.61 13.02 -25.29
C TYR A 36 7.48 12.99 -24.29
N SER A 37 6.39 12.29 -24.63
CA SER A 37 5.34 12.01 -23.66
C SER A 37 5.80 10.94 -22.65
N GLU A 38 5.16 10.88 -21.48
CA GLU A 38 5.44 9.83 -20.49
C GLU A 38 5.31 8.43 -21.11
N LYS A 39 4.24 8.19 -21.88
CA LYS A 39 4.00 6.90 -22.55
C LYS A 39 5.10 6.50 -23.54
N GLU A 40 5.78 7.47 -24.15
CA GLU A 40 6.91 7.21 -25.06
C GLU A 40 8.21 6.96 -24.29
N LEU A 41 8.37 7.55 -23.10
CA LEU A 41 9.55 7.37 -22.27
C LEU A 41 9.49 6.05 -21.49
N ILE A 42 8.39 5.78 -20.80
CA ILE A 42 8.27 4.59 -19.96
C ILE A 42 8.34 3.32 -20.81
N GLY A 43 9.23 2.40 -20.44
CA GLY A 43 9.47 1.17 -21.19
C GLY A 43 10.35 1.34 -22.43
N SER A 44 10.80 2.56 -22.75
CA SER A 44 11.79 2.79 -23.81
C SER A 44 13.22 2.76 -23.26
N PRO A 45 14.21 2.36 -24.08
CA PRO A 45 15.61 2.43 -23.67
C PRO A 45 16.04 3.89 -23.47
N HIS A 46 16.83 4.15 -22.42
CA HIS A 46 17.25 5.51 -22.06
C HIS A 46 18.02 6.24 -23.16
N ASN A 47 18.63 5.50 -24.08
CA ASN A 47 19.33 6.06 -25.24
C ASN A 47 18.43 6.82 -26.23
N ILE A 48 17.10 6.80 -26.08
CA ILE A 48 16.16 7.61 -26.89
C ILE A 48 16.46 9.12 -26.82
N VAL A 49 17.02 9.61 -25.70
CA VAL A 49 17.45 11.00 -25.54
C VAL A 49 18.93 11.21 -25.84
N ARG A 50 19.66 10.22 -26.36
CA ARG A 50 21.10 10.33 -26.60
C ARG A 50 21.38 11.25 -27.78
N HIS A 51 22.22 12.27 -27.56
CA HIS A 51 22.70 13.09 -28.66
C HIS A 51 23.82 12.38 -29.47
N PRO A 52 23.84 12.44 -30.81
CA PRO A 52 24.89 11.84 -31.65
C PRO A 52 26.31 12.30 -31.32
N ASP A 53 26.48 13.58 -30.94
CA ASP A 53 27.76 14.14 -30.50
C ASP A 53 28.36 13.51 -29.24
N MET A 54 27.62 12.68 -28.49
CA MET A 54 28.16 12.08 -27.27
C MET A 54 29.15 10.94 -27.60
N PRO A 55 30.43 11.05 -27.17
CA PRO A 55 31.47 10.08 -27.47
C PRO A 55 31.21 8.75 -26.75
N LYS A 56 31.67 7.64 -27.33
CA LYS A 56 31.47 6.29 -26.76
C LYS A 56 32.20 6.12 -25.42
N GLU A 57 33.31 6.83 -25.25
CA GLU A 57 34.14 6.85 -24.05
C GLU A 57 33.39 7.37 -22.83
N ALA A 58 32.51 8.36 -22.99
CA ALA A 58 31.68 8.88 -21.91
C ALA A 58 30.73 7.82 -21.37
N PHE A 59 30.07 7.06 -22.26
CA PHE A 59 29.19 5.97 -21.85
C PHE A 59 29.97 4.75 -21.33
N LYS A 60 31.15 4.47 -21.86
CA LYS A 60 32.04 3.43 -21.32
C LYS A 60 32.42 3.74 -19.87
N SER A 61 32.74 5.00 -19.56
CA SER A 61 32.99 5.48 -18.20
C SER A 61 31.76 5.32 -17.30
N LEU A 62 30.58 5.75 -17.77
CA LEU A 62 29.31 5.59 -17.07
C LEU A 62 29.06 4.13 -16.68
N TRP A 63 28.94 3.25 -17.68
CA TRP A 63 28.55 1.86 -17.47
C TRP A 63 29.58 1.09 -16.65
N GLY A 64 30.88 1.29 -16.94
CA GLY A 64 31.94 0.70 -16.14
C GLY A 64 31.85 1.09 -14.66
N THR A 65 31.35 2.29 -14.34
CA THR A 65 31.24 2.78 -12.96
C THR A 65 29.98 2.27 -12.27
N VAL A 66 28.80 2.47 -12.86
CA VAL A 66 27.52 2.13 -12.21
C VAL A 66 27.29 0.63 -12.09
N GLN A 67 27.81 -0.18 -13.02
CA GLN A 67 27.73 -1.64 -12.93
C GLN A 67 28.59 -2.21 -11.80
N ARG A 68 29.60 -1.49 -11.31
CA ARG A 68 30.36 -1.85 -10.11
C ARG A 68 29.70 -1.39 -8.81
N GLY A 69 28.45 -0.94 -8.86
CA GLY A 69 27.73 -0.41 -7.69
C GLY A 69 28.24 0.96 -7.22
N LYS A 70 29.01 1.69 -8.04
CA LYS A 70 29.53 3.02 -7.69
C LYS A 70 28.77 4.14 -8.41
N PRO A 71 28.57 5.31 -7.78
CA PRO A 71 27.96 6.44 -8.45
C PRO A 71 28.89 7.01 -9.52
N TRP A 72 28.30 7.46 -10.62
CA TRP A 72 28.98 8.14 -11.72
C TRP A 72 28.51 9.59 -11.83
N MET A 73 29.42 10.47 -12.23
CA MET A 73 29.13 11.87 -12.51
C MET A 73 29.75 12.26 -13.84
N GLY A 74 29.02 12.97 -14.69
CA GLY A 74 29.55 13.46 -15.96
C GLY A 74 28.60 14.38 -16.71
N MET A 75 29.19 15.15 -17.62
CA MET A 75 28.46 16.05 -18.50
C MET A 75 27.82 15.26 -19.63
N VAL A 76 26.52 15.46 -19.88
CA VAL A 76 25.81 14.74 -20.94
C VAL A 76 25.04 15.71 -21.82
N LYS A 77 25.22 15.56 -23.14
CA LYS A 77 24.39 16.21 -24.15
C LYS A 77 23.27 15.26 -24.55
N ASN A 78 22.03 15.70 -24.39
CA ASN A 78 20.83 14.95 -24.76
C ASN A 78 20.12 15.64 -25.93
N ALA A 79 19.43 14.84 -26.75
CA ALA A 79 18.59 15.30 -27.85
C ALA A 79 17.11 15.26 -27.43
N CYS A 80 16.37 16.30 -27.82
CA CYS A 80 14.93 16.38 -27.71
C CYS A 80 14.27 15.69 -28.90
N LYS A 81 12.98 15.32 -28.76
CA LYS A 81 12.18 14.71 -29.83
C LYS A 81 12.12 15.55 -31.11
N ASN A 82 12.11 16.88 -30.97
CA ASN A 82 12.02 17.84 -32.07
C ASN A 82 13.39 18.14 -32.73
N GLY A 83 14.48 17.50 -32.30
CA GLY A 83 15.83 17.73 -32.84
C GLY A 83 16.65 18.79 -32.10
N ASP A 84 16.06 19.51 -31.13
CA ASP A 84 16.81 20.38 -30.21
C ASP A 84 17.69 19.56 -29.26
N TYR A 85 18.48 20.24 -28.43
CA TYR A 85 19.33 19.56 -27.45
C TYR A 85 19.41 20.31 -26.12
N TYR A 86 19.84 19.61 -25.08
CA TYR A 86 20.11 20.20 -23.78
C TYR A 86 21.32 19.53 -23.14
N TRP A 87 22.03 20.29 -22.30
CA TRP A 87 23.16 19.80 -21.53
C TRP A 87 22.74 19.59 -20.08
N VAL A 88 23.29 18.56 -19.46
CA VAL A 88 23.04 18.24 -18.05
C VAL A 88 24.33 17.88 -17.34
N ASP A 89 24.44 18.30 -16.08
CA ASP A 89 25.36 17.70 -15.12
C ASP A 89 24.66 16.48 -14.52
N ALA A 90 25.04 15.28 -14.96
CA ALA A 90 24.35 14.05 -14.62
C ALA A 90 25.06 13.31 -13.49
N TYR A 91 24.34 13.03 -12.41
CA TYR A 91 24.75 12.14 -11.33
C TYR A 91 23.91 10.86 -11.40
N VAL A 92 24.56 9.71 -11.59
CA VAL A 92 23.90 8.41 -11.78
C VAL A 92 24.27 7.47 -10.65
N THR A 93 23.27 6.94 -9.97
CA THR A 93 23.42 6.03 -8.84
C THR A 93 22.73 4.69 -9.11
N PRO A 94 23.33 3.56 -8.73
CA PRO A 94 22.62 2.29 -8.66
C PRO A 94 21.51 2.36 -7.62
N VAL A 95 20.34 1.79 -7.95
CA VAL A 95 19.21 1.63 -7.03
C VAL A 95 19.25 0.21 -6.49
N PHE A 96 19.13 0.07 -5.16
CA PHE A 96 19.19 -1.21 -4.47
C PHE A 96 17.85 -1.57 -3.87
N GLU A 97 17.43 -2.82 -4.05
CA GLU A 97 16.34 -3.45 -3.32
C GLU A 97 16.87 -4.76 -2.73
N ASN A 98 16.66 -4.98 -1.42
CA ASN A 98 17.11 -6.18 -0.72
C ASN A 98 18.61 -6.49 -0.94
N GLY A 99 19.45 -5.46 -0.98
CA GLY A 99 20.89 -5.57 -1.18
C GLY A 99 21.33 -5.89 -2.62
N LYS A 100 20.41 -5.97 -3.58
CA LYS A 100 20.71 -6.20 -5.00
C LYS A 100 20.42 -4.96 -5.81
N VAL A 101 21.25 -4.68 -6.83
CA VAL A 101 20.98 -3.60 -7.77
C VAL A 101 19.79 -3.99 -8.64
N THR A 102 18.73 -3.18 -8.66
CA THR A 102 17.52 -3.40 -9.48
C THR A 102 17.45 -2.46 -10.67
N GLY A 103 18.25 -1.40 -10.67
CA GLY A 103 18.24 -0.41 -11.72
C GLY A 103 19.19 0.74 -11.46
N TYR A 104 19.02 1.82 -12.23
CA TYR A 104 19.81 3.03 -12.11
C TYR A 104 18.92 4.25 -12.07
N GLN A 105 19.24 5.19 -11.17
CA GLN A 105 18.62 6.50 -11.09
C GLN A 105 19.61 7.56 -11.56
N SER A 106 19.13 8.51 -12.35
CA SER A 106 19.90 9.67 -12.74
C SER A 106 19.19 10.94 -12.28
N VAL A 107 19.91 11.76 -11.50
CA VAL A 107 19.51 13.11 -11.15
C VAL A 107 20.40 14.08 -11.91
N ARG A 108 19.77 15.02 -12.61
CA ARG A 108 20.43 15.94 -13.52
C ARG A 108 20.18 17.37 -13.09
N SER A 109 21.26 18.14 -13.02
CA SER A 109 21.21 19.57 -12.72
C SER A 109 21.61 20.40 -13.94
N VAL A 110 21.22 21.67 -13.91
CA VAL A 110 21.71 22.66 -14.88
C VAL A 110 23.24 22.71 -14.80
N PRO A 111 23.95 22.54 -15.92
CA PRO A 111 25.39 22.61 -15.94
C PRO A 111 25.89 24.05 -16.00
N ASP A 112 27.05 24.31 -15.40
CA ASP A 112 27.79 25.56 -15.62
C ASP A 112 28.28 25.62 -17.08
N GLU A 113 28.10 26.78 -17.72
CA GLU A 113 28.57 27.08 -19.07
C GLU A 113 30.06 26.79 -19.29
N LYS A 114 30.89 26.97 -18.26
CA LYS A 114 32.33 26.63 -18.31
C LYS A 114 32.52 25.14 -18.59
N HIS A 115 31.79 24.26 -17.89
CA HIS A 115 31.89 22.81 -18.09
C HIS A 115 31.26 22.39 -19.42
N VAL A 116 30.19 23.07 -19.88
CA VAL A 116 29.59 22.79 -21.20
C VAL A 116 30.59 23.07 -22.31
N LYS A 117 31.32 24.19 -22.26
CA LYS A 117 32.37 24.53 -23.23
C LYS A 117 33.53 23.52 -23.17
N ALA A 118 33.99 23.17 -21.97
CA ALA A 118 35.04 22.18 -21.77
C ALA A 118 34.65 20.79 -22.32
N ALA A 119 33.44 20.32 -21.99
CA ALA A 119 32.89 19.07 -22.50
C ALA A 119 32.72 19.09 -24.01
N SER A 120 32.18 20.17 -24.59
CA SER A 120 31.99 20.30 -26.04
C SER A 120 33.32 20.17 -26.80
N SER A 121 34.36 20.88 -26.34
CA SER A 121 35.71 20.82 -26.92
C SER A 121 36.33 19.42 -26.77
N LEU A 122 36.25 18.85 -25.57
CA LEU A 122 36.78 17.53 -25.29
C LEU A 122 36.09 16.44 -26.12
N TYR A 123 34.77 16.48 -26.21
CA TYR A 123 33.98 15.50 -26.93
C TYR A 123 34.19 15.62 -28.44
N ALA A 124 34.37 16.84 -28.97
CA ALA A 124 34.76 17.02 -30.37
C ALA A 124 36.11 16.37 -30.69
N ARG A 125 37.11 16.54 -29.83
CA ARG A 125 38.44 15.89 -29.97
C ARG A 125 38.35 14.36 -29.90
N LEU A 126 37.56 13.83 -28.97
CA LEU A 126 37.35 12.38 -28.85
C LEU A 126 36.68 11.81 -30.10
N ARG A 127 35.66 12.50 -30.65
CA ARG A 127 35.01 12.08 -31.89
C ARG A 127 35.96 12.09 -33.09
N SER A 128 36.92 13.03 -33.14
CA SER A 128 37.91 13.09 -34.21
C SER A 128 39.11 12.15 -34.00
N GLY A 129 39.11 11.29 -32.97
CA GLY A 129 40.21 10.38 -32.65
C GLY A 129 41.49 11.08 -32.16
N ALA A 130 41.42 12.37 -31.83
CA ALA A 130 42.57 13.13 -31.37
C ALA A 130 42.93 12.75 -29.91
N SER A 131 44.22 12.71 -29.60
CA SER A 131 44.67 12.41 -28.23
C SER A 131 44.21 13.51 -27.26
N VAL A 132 43.72 13.12 -26.08
CA VAL A 132 43.30 14.06 -25.04
C VAL A 132 44.53 14.51 -24.23
N SER A 133 45.12 15.62 -24.64
CA SER A 133 46.10 16.35 -23.83
C SER A 133 45.37 17.31 -22.89
N LEU A 134 45.24 16.92 -21.62
CA LEU A 134 44.90 17.87 -20.55
C LEU A 134 46.17 18.61 -20.15
N ASN A 135 46.01 19.87 -19.75
CA ASN A 135 47.04 20.62 -19.08
C ASN A 135 47.43 19.87 -17.80
N ALA A 136 48.72 19.60 -17.67
CA ALA A 136 49.32 19.07 -16.47
C ALA A 136 50.18 20.18 -15.86
N PRO A 137 49.57 21.23 -15.27
CA PRO A 137 50.36 22.12 -14.45
C PRO A 137 51.04 21.29 -13.36
N ILE A 138 52.26 21.68 -13.02
CA ILE A 138 53.10 20.98 -12.05
C ILE A 138 52.27 20.75 -10.79
N GLY A 139 52.05 19.47 -10.46
CA GLY A 139 51.32 19.10 -9.25
C GLY A 139 52.11 19.52 -8.03
N TRP A 140 51.43 19.88 -6.94
CA TRP A 140 52.08 20.22 -5.67
C TRP A 140 53.10 19.17 -5.19
N ARG A 141 52.90 17.87 -5.48
CA ARG A 141 53.87 16.82 -5.18
C ARG A 141 55.16 17.03 -5.96
N GLN A 142 55.05 17.32 -7.25
CA GLN A 142 56.19 17.61 -8.11
C GLN A 142 56.85 18.93 -7.72
N SER A 143 56.08 19.94 -7.32
CA SER A 143 56.61 21.22 -6.82
C SER A 143 57.38 21.07 -5.51
N ILE A 144 56.87 20.26 -4.58
CA ILE A 144 57.55 19.98 -3.30
C ILE A 144 58.82 19.17 -3.56
N LEU A 145 58.76 18.11 -4.38
CA LEU A 145 59.95 17.35 -4.77
C LEU A 145 60.98 18.23 -5.48
N ALA A 146 60.56 19.10 -6.41
CA ALA A 146 61.44 20.05 -7.08
C ALA A 146 62.08 21.04 -6.09
N ALA A 147 61.32 21.52 -5.11
CA ALA A 147 61.84 22.37 -4.04
C ALA A 147 62.88 21.63 -3.18
N GLN A 148 62.65 20.35 -2.85
CA GLN A 148 63.60 19.52 -2.13
C GLN A 148 64.89 19.28 -2.93
N VAL A 149 64.78 18.99 -4.23
CA VAL A 149 65.94 18.87 -5.13
C VAL A 149 66.69 20.20 -5.22
N LEU A 150 65.97 21.33 -5.34
CA LEU A 150 66.59 22.66 -5.37
C LEU A 150 67.31 22.98 -4.06
N SER A 151 66.73 22.65 -2.90
CA SER A 151 67.38 22.80 -1.59
C SER A 151 68.68 21.99 -1.50
N LEU A 152 68.71 20.77 -2.05
CA LEU A 152 69.93 19.95 -2.13
C LEU A 152 70.97 20.56 -3.09
N LEU A 153 70.53 21.10 -4.24
CA LEU A 153 71.42 21.77 -5.19
C LEU A 153 72.04 23.04 -4.61
N VAL A 154 71.32 23.78 -3.75
CA VAL A 154 71.86 24.95 -3.03
C VAL A 154 72.97 24.54 -2.07
N VAL A 155 72.87 23.39 -1.40
CA VAL A 155 73.96 22.85 -0.57
C VAL A 155 75.17 22.50 -1.42
N ILE A 156 74.95 21.88 -2.58
CA ILE A 156 76.04 21.52 -3.50
C ILE A 156 76.71 22.78 -4.06
N ALA A 157 75.94 23.80 -4.43
CA ALA A 157 76.47 25.07 -4.92
C ALA A 157 77.25 25.82 -3.82
N ALA A 158 76.76 25.80 -2.58
CA ALA A 158 77.47 26.33 -1.42
C ALA A 158 78.84 25.64 -1.20
N LEU A 159 79.03 24.40 -1.70
CA LEU A 159 80.34 23.75 -1.68
C LEU A 159 81.40 24.44 -2.54
N THR A 160 80.96 25.17 -3.56
CA THR A 160 81.85 25.73 -4.59
C THR A 160 82.15 27.21 -4.40
N VAL A 161 81.48 27.88 -3.45
CA VAL A 161 81.63 29.32 -3.20
C VAL A 161 82.67 29.57 -2.10
N PRO A 162 83.83 30.18 -2.41
CA PRO A 162 84.93 30.36 -1.44
C PRO A 162 84.55 31.21 -0.21
N ALA A 163 83.58 32.11 -0.34
CA ALA A 163 83.09 32.93 0.78
C ALA A 163 82.25 32.14 1.80
N LEU A 164 81.77 30.95 1.44
CA LEU A 164 80.91 30.09 2.26
C LEU A 164 81.62 28.81 2.72
N SER A 165 82.90 28.63 2.39
CA SER A 165 83.66 27.40 2.63
C SER A 165 84.02 27.14 4.11
N GLY A 166 83.63 28.01 5.03
CA GLY A 166 83.84 27.85 6.47
C GLY A 166 82.85 26.87 7.11
N ALA A 167 83.23 26.26 8.24
CA ALA A 167 82.41 25.30 9.00
C ALA A 167 80.96 25.80 9.26
N LEU A 168 80.80 27.11 9.47
CA LEU A 168 79.50 27.75 9.68
C LEU A 168 78.61 27.79 8.43
N GLY A 169 79.21 27.93 7.24
CA GLY A 169 78.47 27.95 5.97
C GLY A 169 77.90 26.58 5.62
N TRP A 170 78.70 25.53 5.87
CA TRP A 170 78.27 24.13 5.71
C TRP A 170 77.13 23.74 6.62
N THR A 171 77.22 24.11 7.91
CA THR A 171 76.18 23.78 8.88
C THR A 171 74.87 24.49 8.56
N LEU A 172 74.90 25.76 8.17
CA LEU A 172 73.71 26.51 7.76
C LEU A 172 73.08 25.93 6.48
N ALA A 173 73.89 25.59 5.47
CA ALA A 173 73.39 24.98 4.24
C ALA A 173 72.76 23.59 4.49
N ALA A 174 73.44 22.74 5.27
CA ALA A 174 72.93 21.42 5.64
C ALA A 174 71.64 21.51 6.48
N LEU A 175 71.58 22.42 7.46
CA LEU A 175 70.39 22.63 8.28
C LEU A 175 69.20 23.12 7.44
N GLY A 176 69.44 24.05 6.50
CA GLY A 176 68.42 24.54 5.57
C GLY A 176 67.88 23.45 4.65
N ALA A 177 68.75 22.59 4.10
CA ALA A 177 68.31 21.48 3.26
C ALA A 177 67.58 20.39 4.04
N VAL A 178 68.08 19.99 5.22
CA VAL A 178 67.40 19.03 6.08
C VAL A 178 66.04 19.57 6.51
N GLY A 179 65.97 20.85 6.89
CA GLY A 179 64.72 21.53 7.24
C GLY A 179 63.73 21.58 6.07
N GLY A 180 64.20 21.93 4.86
CA GLY A 180 63.37 21.96 3.65
C GLY A 180 62.87 20.57 3.22
N VAL A 181 63.73 19.55 3.29
CA VAL A 181 63.36 18.16 3.01
C VAL A 181 62.36 17.64 4.05
N ALA A 182 62.61 17.85 5.34
CA ALA A 182 61.71 17.44 6.41
C ALA A 182 60.35 18.15 6.30
N ALA A 183 60.33 19.47 6.08
CA ALA A 183 59.09 20.22 5.89
C ALA A 183 58.31 19.75 4.66
N GLY A 184 59.00 19.51 3.53
CA GLY A 184 58.37 18.95 2.33
C GLY A 184 57.82 17.55 2.55
N ALA A 185 58.54 16.68 3.28
CA ALA A 185 58.10 15.33 3.59
C ALA A 185 56.88 15.32 4.52
N VAL A 186 56.86 16.16 5.56
CA VAL A 186 55.70 16.33 6.46
C VAL A 186 54.49 16.83 5.68
N LEU A 187 54.68 17.83 4.81
CA LEU A 187 53.61 18.34 3.97
C LEU A 187 53.06 17.23 3.07
N LEU A 188 53.92 16.48 2.35
CA LEU A 188 53.48 15.36 1.53
C LEU A 188 52.74 14.29 2.34
N ALA A 189 53.23 13.95 3.54
CA ALA A 189 52.60 12.98 4.43
C ALA A 189 51.19 13.41 4.87
N GLN A 190 50.95 14.69 5.11
CA GLN A 190 49.63 15.22 5.47
C GLN A 190 48.66 15.24 4.27
N MET A 191 49.18 15.52 3.08
CA MET A 191 48.38 15.71 1.86
C MET A 191 48.00 14.39 1.18
N ASN A 192 48.87 13.37 1.26
CA ASN A 192 48.68 12.09 0.58
C ASN A 192 47.37 11.38 0.96
N PRO A 193 46.99 11.26 2.25
CA PRO A 193 45.72 10.63 2.64
C PRO A 193 44.50 11.34 2.06
N LEU A 194 44.54 12.67 1.94
CA LEU A 194 43.44 13.46 1.37
C LEU A 194 43.28 13.19 -0.13
N ILE A 195 44.39 13.06 -0.86
CA ILE A 195 44.35 12.70 -2.29
C ILE A 195 43.81 11.28 -2.45
N GLU A 196 44.28 10.34 -1.63
CA GLU A 196 43.81 8.96 -1.69
C GLU A 196 42.31 8.85 -1.39
N ALA A 197 41.81 9.63 -0.41
CA ALA A 197 40.38 9.73 -0.13
C ALA A 197 39.61 10.33 -1.33
N ALA A 198 40.13 11.41 -1.92
CA ALA A 198 39.52 12.03 -3.11
C ALA A 198 39.50 11.07 -4.31
N GLU A 199 40.56 10.29 -4.53
CA GLU A 199 40.66 9.32 -5.61
C GLU A 199 39.70 8.13 -5.43
N LYS A 200 39.46 7.71 -4.18
CA LYS A 200 38.41 6.72 -3.85
C LYS A 200 37.01 7.22 -4.19
N ILE A 201 36.76 8.52 -3.99
CA ILE A 201 35.48 9.17 -4.32
C ILE A 201 35.32 9.33 -5.83
N ALA A 202 36.33 9.91 -6.51
CA ALA A 202 36.27 10.25 -7.93
C ALA A 202 37.61 9.99 -8.64
N SER A 203 37.67 8.89 -9.41
CA SER A 203 38.83 8.50 -10.21
C SER A 203 38.63 8.66 -11.72
N ASP A 204 37.47 9.16 -12.17
CA ASP A 204 37.17 9.23 -13.60
C ASP A 204 37.98 10.32 -14.31
N ARG A 205 38.79 9.90 -15.28
CA ARG A 205 39.68 10.79 -16.04
C ARG A 205 38.91 11.74 -16.95
N LEU A 206 37.78 11.32 -17.52
CA LEU A 206 37.01 12.13 -18.46
C LEU A 206 36.26 13.24 -17.72
N SER A 207 35.62 12.92 -16.61
CA SER A 207 34.95 13.89 -15.75
C SER A 207 35.97 14.85 -15.14
N ARG A 208 37.15 14.38 -14.69
CA ARG A 208 38.22 15.28 -14.24
C ARG A 208 38.61 16.30 -15.31
N ALA A 209 38.77 15.84 -16.56
CA ALA A 209 39.07 16.71 -17.69
C ALA A 209 38.02 17.80 -17.93
N VAL A 210 36.73 17.45 -17.81
CA VAL A 210 35.61 18.37 -18.07
C VAL A 210 35.42 19.38 -16.93
N TYR A 211 35.45 18.90 -15.68
CA TYR A 211 35.07 19.72 -14.54
C TYR A 211 36.20 20.58 -13.99
N THR A 212 37.44 20.08 -14.04
CA THR A 212 38.58 20.78 -13.41
C THR A 212 39.59 21.26 -14.43
N GLY A 213 39.72 20.57 -15.58
CA GLY A 213 40.73 20.88 -16.59
C GLY A 213 42.17 20.52 -16.18
N HIS A 214 42.36 20.03 -14.95
CA HIS A 214 43.67 19.73 -14.38
C HIS A 214 43.88 18.21 -14.23
N LYS A 215 45.07 17.72 -14.64
CA LYS A 215 45.50 16.32 -14.41
C LYS A 215 46.05 16.06 -13.01
N ASN A 216 46.42 17.11 -12.30
CA ASN A 216 47.12 17.01 -11.03
C ASN A 216 46.16 16.68 -9.88
N GLU A 217 46.71 16.63 -8.67
CA GLU A 217 46.03 16.24 -7.44
C GLU A 217 44.93 17.23 -7.05
N LEU A 218 45.13 18.54 -7.31
CA LEU A 218 44.09 19.55 -7.11
C LEU A 218 42.84 19.23 -7.94
N GLY A 219 43.04 18.82 -9.20
CA GLY A 219 41.94 18.36 -10.06
C GLY A 219 41.25 17.10 -9.54
N THR A 220 41.92 16.23 -8.79
CA THR A 220 41.29 15.08 -8.13
C THR A 220 40.42 15.52 -6.96
N VAL A 221 40.94 16.40 -6.09
CA VAL A 221 40.21 16.91 -4.93
C VAL A 221 39.00 17.72 -5.36
N GLU A 222 39.15 18.62 -6.33
CA GLU A 222 38.06 19.44 -6.85
C GLU A 222 36.94 18.58 -7.47
N LEU A 223 37.30 17.52 -8.22
CA LEU A 223 36.32 16.58 -8.76
C LEU A 223 35.59 15.82 -7.64
N ALA A 224 36.31 15.36 -6.61
CA ALA A 224 35.72 14.68 -5.47
C ALA A 224 34.73 15.59 -4.73
N MET A 225 35.07 16.85 -4.51
CA MET A 225 34.17 17.85 -3.92
C MET A 225 32.91 18.08 -4.75
N LYS A 226 33.05 18.22 -6.08
CA LYS A 226 31.90 18.32 -7.00
C LYS A 226 31.00 17.09 -6.96
N LYS A 227 31.61 15.90 -6.91
CA LYS A 227 30.88 14.64 -6.83
C LYS A 227 30.10 14.54 -5.51
N LEU A 228 30.71 14.92 -4.39
CA LEU A 228 30.07 14.95 -3.09
C LEU A 228 28.91 15.96 -3.04
N SER A 229 29.08 17.14 -3.63
CA SER A 229 28.00 18.14 -3.75
C SER A 229 26.81 17.61 -4.57
N SER A 230 27.10 16.91 -5.67
CA SER A 230 26.05 16.25 -6.49
C SER A 230 25.36 15.11 -5.75
N GLU A 231 26.11 14.38 -4.92
CA GLU A 231 25.60 13.34 -4.05
C GLU A 231 24.64 13.90 -2.98
N VAL A 232 25.06 14.94 -2.26
CA VAL A 232 24.21 15.64 -1.28
C VAL A 232 22.95 16.18 -1.95
N THR A 233 23.06 16.79 -3.13
CA THR A 233 21.90 17.28 -3.90
C THR A 233 20.94 16.15 -4.26
N THR A 234 21.47 15.00 -4.66
CA THR A 234 20.68 13.81 -5.01
C THR A 234 19.98 13.23 -3.77
N ILE A 235 20.67 13.18 -2.64
CA ILE A 235 20.09 12.74 -1.36
C ILE A 235 18.97 13.67 -0.93
N LEU A 236 19.19 15.00 -0.96
CA LEU A 236 18.16 15.99 -0.64
C LEU A 236 16.93 15.84 -1.53
N LYS A 237 17.13 15.59 -2.84
CA LYS A 237 15.99 15.37 -3.75
C LYS A 237 15.22 14.09 -3.41
N ARG A 238 15.89 13.00 -3.05
CA ARG A 238 15.23 11.76 -2.61
C ARG A 238 14.48 11.94 -1.29
N VAL A 239 15.02 12.73 -0.36
CA VAL A 239 14.34 13.08 0.89
C VAL A 239 13.07 13.89 0.62
N ASP A 240 13.15 14.89 -0.25
CA ASP A 240 11.99 15.69 -0.71
C ASP A 240 10.89 14.83 -1.35
N GLU A 241 11.27 13.93 -2.27
CA GLU A 241 10.34 12.98 -2.90
C GLU A 241 9.70 12.03 -1.87
N SER A 242 10.47 11.60 -0.87
CA SER A 242 9.99 10.71 0.19
C SER A 242 9.03 11.44 1.15
N ALA A 243 9.32 12.69 1.50
CA ALA A 243 8.44 13.54 2.29
C ALA A 243 7.10 13.79 1.57
N ALA A 244 7.14 14.12 0.27
CA ALA A 244 5.93 14.28 -0.53
C ALA A 244 5.13 12.97 -0.69
N SER A 245 5.79 11.81 -0.65
CA SER A 245 5.10 10.52 -0.62
C SER A 245 4.45 10.25 0.75
N LEU A 246 5.13 10.57 1.85
CA LEU A 246 4.60 10.42 3.20
C LEU A 246 3.39 11.34 3.44
N ASP A 247 3.44 12.58 2.95
CA ASP A 247 2.33 13.53 3.03
C ASP A 247 1.07 13.00 2.33
N ARG A 248 1.22 12.47 1.11
CA ARG A 248 0.13 11.81 0.38
C ARG A 248 -0.44 10.60 1.13
N LEU A 249 0.42 9.77 1.72
CA LEU A 249 -0.01 8.63 2.53
C LEU A 249 -0.75 9.08 3.80
N ALA A 250 -0.31 10.16 4.44
CA ALA A 250 -0.97 10.72 5.61
C ALA A 250 -2.36 11.28 5.27
N ASP A 251 -2.49 12.00 4.15
CA ASP A 251 -3.80 12.48 3.64
C ASP A 251 -4.75 11.31 3.34
N GLN A 252 -4.24 10.25 2.70
CA GLN A 252 -5.03 9.03 2.45
C GLN A 252 -5.47 8.34 3.75
N ALA A 253 -4.57 8.22 4.73
CA ALA A 253 -4.88 7.64 6.03
C ALA A 253 -5.94 8.47 6.77
N SER A 254 -5.82 9.80 6.76
CA SER A 254 -6.80 10.71 7.37
C SER A 254 -8.19 10.54 6.74
N LYS A 255 -8.27 10.47 5.41
CA LYS A 255 -9.53 10.20 4.70
C LYS A 255 -10.12 8.83 5.04
N ALA A 256 -9.28 7.81 5.16
CA ALA A 256 -9.71 6.47 5.55
C ALA A 256 -10.27 6.43 6.98
N VAL A 257 -9.64 7.15 7.92
CA VAL A 257 -10.15 7.29 9.28
C VAL A 257 -11.50 8.00 9.29
N ALA A 258 -11.66 9.11 8.56
CA ALA A 258 -12.93 9.81 8.47
C ALA A 258 -14.06 8.95 7.89
N ALA A 259 -13.76 8.17 6.84
CA ALA A 259 -14.72 7.22 6.26
C ALA A 259 -15.09 6.09 7.25
N THR A 260 -14.12 5.64 8.04
CA THR A 260 -14.34 4.61 9.07
C THR A 260 -15.21 5.14 10.21
N ASP A 261 -15.00 6.37 10.65
CA ASP A 261 -15.82 7.02 11.67
C ASP A 261 -17.29 7.16 11.23
N GLN A 262 -17.50 7.57 9.96
CA GLN A 262 -18.84 7.61 9.38
C GLN A 262 -19.49 6.22 9.33
N ALA A 263 -18.74 5.17 8.96
CA ALA A 263 -19.24 3.80 8.93
C ALA A 263 -19.62 3.29 10.33
N ILE A 264 -18.82 3.63 11.36
CA ILE A 264 -19.14 3.31 12.76
C ILE A 264 -20.44 3.99 13.18
N GLY A 265 -20.64 5.27 12.81
CA GLY A 265 -21.89 5.98 13.09
C GLY A 265 -23.12 5.32 12.46
N GLN A 266 -23.01 4.84 11.20
CA GLN A 266 -24.08 4.08 10.54
C GLN A 266 -24.33 2.73 11.22
N GLN A 267 -23.26 2.00 11.54
CA GLN A 267 -23.35 0.71 12.21
C GLN A 267 -24.03 0.83 13.58
N GLN A 268 -23.76 1.91 14.33
CA GLN A 268 -24.45 2.16 15.60
C GLN A 268 -25.96 2.34 15.41
N ALA A 269 -26.38 3.09 14.39
CA ALA A 269 -27.80 3.27 14.09
C ALA A 269 -28.48 1.95 13.70
N GLU A 270 -27.79 1.08 12.95
CA GLU A 270 -28.29 -0.27 12.66
C GLU A 270 -28.43 -1.13 13.92
N ILE A 271 -27.44 -1.07 14.82
CA ILE A 271 -27.49 -1.79 16.11
C ILE A 271 -28.69 -1.33 16.94
N ASP A 272 -28.97 -0.02 16.99
CA ASP A 272 -30.12 0.53 17.72
C ASP A 272 -31.46 0.04 17.11
N SER A 273 -31.53 -0.06 15.79
CA SER A 273 -32.70 -0.63 15.09
C SER A 273 -32.88 -2.12 15.39
N VAL A 274 -31.79 -2.89 15.40
CA VAL A 274 -31.83 -4.32 15.76
C VAL A 274 -32.28 -4.49 17.21
N SER A 275 -31.77 -3.68 18.13
CA SER A 275 -32.18 -3.69 19.54
C SER A 275 -33.69 -3.43 19.72
N SER A 276 -34.21 -2.45 18.97
CA SER A 276 -35.65 -2.15 18.94
C SER A 276 -36.47 -3.33 18.43
N ALA A 277 -36.05 -3.94 17.31
CA ALA A 277 -36.72 -5.12 16.77
C ALA A 277 -36.68 -6.33 17.72
N VAL A 278 -35.56 -6.53 18.43
CA VAL A 278 -35.43 -7.57 19.47
C VAL A 278 -36.40 -7.32 20.64
N THR A 279 -36.57 -6.06 21.03
CA THR A 279 -37.50 -5.68 22.11
C THR A 279 -38.95 -5.96 21.71
N GLU A 280 -39.34 -5.58 20.48
CA GLU A 280 -40.68 -5.85 19.94
C GLU A 280 -40.94 -7.35 19.79
N MET A 281 -39.93 -8.09 19.31
CA MET A 281 -39.99 -9.55 19.19
C MET A 281 -40.17 -10.23 20.56
N SER A 282 -39.50 -9.74 21.60
CA SER A 282 -39.67 -10.24 22.97
C SER A 282 -41.12 -10.04 23.46
N SER A 283 -41.70 -8.88 23.18
CA SER A 283 -43.11 -8.59 23.50
C SER A 283 -44.05 -9.55 22.76
N ALA A 284 -43.84 -9.75 21.45
CA ALA A 284 -44.64 -10.66 20.65
C ALA A 284 -44.55 -12.11 21.16
N ILE A 285 -43.36 -12.57 21.55
CA ILE A 285 -43.16 -13.89 22.15
C ILE A 285 -43.96 -14.02 23.45
N HIS A 286 -43.95 -12.99 24.31
CA HIS A 286 -44.71 -13.01 25.56
C HIS A 286 -46.22 -13.06 25.30
N GLU A 287 -46.72 -12.33 24.30
CA GLU A 287 -48.13 -12.34 23.92
C GLU A 287 -48.56 -13.71 23.38
N VAL A 288 -47.76 -14.31 22.49
CA VAL A 288 -48.00 -15.67 21.97
C VAL A 288 -48.00 -16.70 23.10
N ALA A 289 -47.05 -16.62 24.04
CA ALA A 289 -47.00 -17.52 25.19
C ALA A 289 -48.26 -17.39 26.05
N SER A 290 -48.72 -16.15 26.33
CA SER A 290 -49.93 -15.91 27.12
C SER A 290 -51.19 -16.41 26.41
N ASN A 291 -51.33 -16.16 25.10
CA ASN A 291 -52.48 -16.64 24.33
C ASN A 291 -52.51 -18.17 24.25
N THR A 292 -51.34 -18.81 24.14
CA THR A 292 -51.21 -20.26 24.17
C THR A 292 -51.68 -20.83 25.51
N ALA A 293 -51.28 -20.20 26.62
CA ALA A 293 -51.73 -20.60 27.96
C ALA A 293 -53.26 -20.45 28.13
N ASN A 294 -53.83 -19.30 27.73
CA ASN A 294 -55.28 -19.07 27.78
C ASN A 294 -56.05 -20.08 26.92
N THR A 295 -55.54 -20.39 25.73
CA THR A 295 -56.14 -21.38 24.83
C THR A 295 -56.10 -22.77 25.45
N SER A 296 -55.00 -23.14 26.13
CA SER A 296 -54.88 -24.40 26.87
C SER A 296 -55.95 -24.50 27.97
N THR A 297 -56.12 -23.45 28.78
CA THR A 297 -57.15 -23.42 29.82
C THR A 297 -58.57 -23.50 29.24
N ALA A 298 -58.84 -22.79 28.15
CA ALA A 298 -60.13 -22.85 27.47
C ALA A 298 -60.42 -24.26 26.90
N ALA A 299 -59.38 -24.93 26.37
CA ALA A 299 -59.50 -26.31 25.90
C ALA A 299 -59.79 -27.28 27.06
N GLU A 300 -59.13 -27.12 28.21
CA GLU A 300 -59.42 -27.90 29.42
C GLU A 300 -60.86 -27.70 29.91
N GLN A 301 -61.37 -26.46 29.92
CA GLN A 301 -62.76 -26.18 30.28
C GLN A 301 -63.76 -26.78 29.30
N ALA A 302 -63.46 -26.73 28.00
CA ALA A 302 -64.29 -27.35 26.97
C ALA A 302 -64.33 -28.87 27.14
N ASP A 303 -63.19 -29.50 27.41
CA ASP A 303 -63.10 -30.95 27.69
C ASP A 303 -63.95 -31.33 28.93
N GLN A 304 -63.86 -30.54 29.99
CA GLN A 304 -64.70 -30.74 31.19
C GLN A 304 -66.20 -30.61 30.89
N SER A 305 -66.59 -29.59 30.11
CA SER A 305 -68.00 -29.39 29.71
C SER A 305 -68.51 -30.53 28.83
N VAL A 306 -67.66 -31.08 27.95
CA VAL A 306 -67.98 -32.28 27.16
C VAL A 306 -68.15 -33.49 28.08
N GLY A 307 -67.31 -33.62 29.12
CA GLY A 307 -67.45 -34.64 30.16
C GLY A 307 -68.79 -34.57 30.89
N ASP A 308 -69.17 -33.38 31.37
CA ASP A 308 -70.45 -33.15 32.06
C ASP A 308 -71.64 -33.40 31.13
N GLY A 309 -71.58 -32.91 29.88
CA GLY A 309 -72.59 -33.16 28.87
C GLY A 309 -72.78 -34.65 28.57
N ARG A 310 -71.68 -35.42 28.54
CA ARG A 310 -71.74 -36.88 28.38
C ARG A 310 -72.45 -37.54 29.55
N HIS A 311 -72.21 -37.08 30.78
CA HIS A 311 -72.88 -37.58 31.97
C HIS A 311 -74.40 -37.32 31.93
N SER A 312 -74.83 -36.10 31.57
CA SER A 312 -76.26 -35.79 31.43
C SER A 312 -76.95 -36.59 30.32
N ILE A 313 -76.25 -36.91 29.22
CA ILE A 313 -76.75 -37.81 28.18
C ILE A 313 -76.96 -39.22 28.73
N ASP A 314 -76.00 -39.76 29.49
CA ASP A 314 -76.14 -41.09 30.11
C ASP A 314 -77.32 -41.15 31.10
N GLU A 315 -77.51 -40.12 31.93
CA GLU A 315 -78.67 -40.01 32.82
C GLU A 315 -80.00 -39.95 32.03
N SER A 316 -80.03 -39.15 30.96
CA SER A 316 -81.22 -39.03 30.10
C SER A 316 -81.55 -40.36 29.41
N LEU A 317 -80.53 -41.10 28.96
CA LEU A 317 -80.71 -42.43 28.36
C LEU A 317 -81.26 -43.43 29.38
N SER A 318 -80.75 -43.40 30.62
CA SER A 318 -81.26 -44.22 31.73
C SER A 318 -82.72 -43.90 32.04
N ALA A 319 -83.06 -42.61 32.18
CA ALA A 319 -84.43 -42.16 32.43
C ALA A 319 -85.39 -42.54 31.27
N THR A 320 -84.93 -42.43 30.03
CA THR A 320 -85.72 -42.84 28.84
C THR A 320 -85.97 -44.35 28.84
N THR A 321 -84.97 -45.15 29.22
CA THR A 321 -85.09 -46.60 29.35
C THR A 321 -86.06 -46.99 30.46
N GLN A 322 -86.00 -46.32 31.60
CA GLN A 322 -86.94 -46.52 32.71
C GLN A 322 -88.37 -46.14 32.32
N LEU A 323 -88.55 -45.03 31.59
CA LEU A 323 -89.85 -44.61 31.08
C LEU A 323 -90.43 -45.64 30.12
N ALA A 324 -89.62 -46.18 29.21
CA ALA A 324 -90.03 -47.24 28.29
C ALA A 324 -90.51 -48.50 29.06
N ALA A 325 -89.81 -48.87 30.14
CA ALA A 325 -90.23 -49.99 31.00
C ALA A 325 -91.57 -49.71 31.70
N ASN A 326 -91.77 -48.49 32.24
CA ASN A 326 -93.03 -48.12 32.87
C ASN A 326 -94.21 -48.11 31.87
N ILE A 327 -93.96 -47.68 30.62
CA ILE A 327 -94.96 -47.72 29.53
C ILE A 327 -95.35 -49.17 29.22
N ASP A 328 -94.40 -50.11 29.21
CA ASP A 328 -94.67 -51.54 29.03
C ASP A 328 -95.56 -52.10 30.15
N ASP A 329 -95.25 -51.76 31.41
CA ASP A 329 -96.04 -52.18 32.56
C ASP A 329 -97.47 -51.61 32.54
N ILE A 330 -97.64 -50.33 32.16
CA ILE A 330 -98.97 -49.72 31.99
C ILE A 330 -99.74 -50.44 30.89
N THR A 331 -99.09 -50.76 29.77
CA THR A 331 -99.72 -51.50 28.66
C THR A 331 -100.24 -52.86 29.15
N ARG A 332 -99.46 -53.54 29.98
CA ARG A 332 -99.84 -54.82 30.60
C ARG A 332 -101.04 -54.68 31.55
N MET A 333 -101.04 -53.67 32.42
CA MET A 333 -102.17 -53.38 33.32
C MET A 333 -103.45 -53.03 32.56
N ILE A 334 -103.35 -52.25 31.47
CA ILE A 334 -104.51 -51.94 30.60
C ILE A 334 -105.07 -53.22 29.98
N GLN A 335 -104.20 -54.15 29.60
CA GLN A 335 -104.60 -55.41 28.99
C GLN A 335 -105.27 -56.36 30.01
N GLU A 336 -104.76 -56.41 31.25
CA GLU A 336 -105.42 -57.08 32.37
C GLU A 336 -106.79 -56.46 32.67
N LEU A 337 -106.87 -55.14 32.78
CA LEU A 337 -108.14 -54.44 33.01
C LEU A 337 -109.16 -54.70 31.88
N GLY A 338 -108.70 -54.80 30.63
CA GLY A 338 -109.52 -55.18 29.49
C GLY A 338 -110.08 -56.60 29.63
N ASN A 339 -109.26 -57.55 30.10
CA ASN A 339 -109.70 -58.91 30.37
C ASN A 339 -110.72 -58.97 31.52
N ASP A 340 -110.48 -58.24 32.62
CA ASP A 340 -111.42 -58.13 33.75
C ASP A 340 -112.75 -57.52 33.32
N SER A 341 -112.70 -56.48 32.47
CA SER A 341 -113.90 -55.84 31.92
C SER A 341 -114.72 -56.81 31.05
N ASN A 342 -114.06 -57.66 30.25
CA ASN A 342 -114.72 -58.72 29.49
C ASN A 342 -115.36 -59.76 30.41
N ALA A 343 -114.67 -60.17 31.49
CA ALA A 343 -115.21 -61.10 32.47
C ALA A 343 -116.47 -60.52 33.16
N ILE A 344 -116.46 -59.24 33.52
CA ILE A 344 -117.65 -58.53 34.03
C ILE A 344 -118.76 -58.53 32.97
N GLY A 345 -118.43 -58.28 31.70
CA GLY A 345 -119.38 -58.38 30.59
C GLY A 345 -120.08 -59.74 30.53
N SER A 346 -119.33 -60.84 30.65
CA SER A 346 -119.89 -62.20 30.73
C SER A 346 -120.77 -62.40 31.96
N VAL A 347 -120.42 -61.84 33.12
CA VAL A 347 -121.26 -61.88 34.33
C VAL A 347 -122.56 -61.10 34.13
N ILE A 348 -122.50 -59.92 33.51
CA ILE A 348 -123.70 -59.13 33.16
C ILE A 348 -124.60 -59.93 32.22
N GLU A 349 -124.05 -60.63 31.23
CA GLU A 349 -124.80 -61.48 30.30
C GLU A 349 -125.53 -62.62 31.04
N VAL A 350 -124.87 -63.27 32.00
CA VAL A 350 -125.49 -64.27 32.88
C VAL A 350 -126.60 -63.64 33.74
N ILE A 351 -126.38 -62.46 34.32
CA ILE A 351 -127.38 -61.75 35.13
C ILE A 351 -128.59 -61.39 34.28
N ASN A 352 -128.39 -60.92 33.05
CA ASN A 352 -129.48 -60.56 32.15
C ASN A 352 -130.28 -61.82 31.74
N GLY A 353 -129.58 -62.94 31.50
CA GLY A 353 -130.22 -64.24 31.30
C GLY A 353 -131.05 -64.70 32.50
N ILE A 354 -130.56 -64.49 33.74
CA ILE A 354 -131.33 -64.77 34.96
C ILE A 354 -132.53 -63.82 35.09
N ALA A 355 -132.37 -62.53 34.78
CA ALA A 355 -133.47 -61.56 34.82
C ALA A 355 -134.57 -61.91 33.82
N GLU A 356 -134.22 -62.39 32.62
CA GLU A 356 -135.17 -62.84 31.59
C GLU A 356 -135.85 -64.16 31.98
N GLN A 357 -135.12 -65.11 32.60
CA GLN A 357 -135.71 -66.29 33.24
C GLN A 357 -136.67 -65.93 34.39
N THR A 358 -136.31 -64.95 35.21
CA THR A 358 -137.13 -64.49 36.34
C THR A 358 -138.39 -63.80 35.81
N ASN A 359 -138.28 -63.02 34.74
CA ASN A 359 -139.41 -62.39 34.05
C ASN A 359 -140.34 -63.44 33.41
N LEU A 360 -139.79 -64.50 32.80
CA LEU A 360 -140.56 -65.62 32.26
C LEU A 360 -141.24 -66.48 33.35
N LEU A 361 -140.58 -66.69 34.49
CA LEU A 361 -141.17 -67.36 35.66
C LEU A 361 -142.30 -66.52 36.28
N ALA A 362 -142.14 -65.20 36.37
CA ALA A 362 -143.18 -64.30 36.84
C ALA A 362 -144.38 -64.24 35.88
N LEU A 363 -144.14 -64.32 34.56
CA LEU A 363 -145.20 -64.32 33.54
C LEU A 363 -145.94 -65.67 33.44
N ASN A 364 -145.30 -66.80 33.72
CA ASN A 364 -145.95 -68.13 33.79
C ASN A 364 -146.67 -68.38 35.13
N ALA A 365 -146.45 -67.53 36.14
CA ALA A 365 -147.12 -67.57 37.44
C ALA A 365 -148.29 -66.59 37.56
N ALA A 366 -148.54 -65.79 36.52
CA ALA A 366 -149.70 -64.91 36.33
C ALA A 366 -150.65 -65.51 35.28
#